data_AF-A0AA43K0T7-F1
#
_entry.id   AF-A0AA43K0T7-F1
#
_cell.length_a   1.000
_cell.length_b   1.000
_cell.length_c   1.000
_cell.angle_alpha   90.00
_cell.angle_beta   90.00
_cell.angle_gamma   90.00
#
_symmetry.space_group_name_H-M   'P 1'
#
loop_
_entity.id
_entity.type
_entity.pdbx_description
1 polymer ?
#
loop_
_entity_poly.entity_id
_entity_poly.type
_entity_poly.pdbx_seq_one_letter_code
_entity_poly.pdbx_strand_id
1 'polypeptide(L)' 'MINIDNLLEKVGEVQVTCKTAYQLKGSKSPQVLHALKARGYVEQIVVLTTGKELRLWVQAN' A
#
# COMPACT_ATOMS: atom_id res chain seq x y z
N MET A 1 -8.09 18.10 -4.64
CA MET A 1 -6.81 17.34 -4.68
C MET A 1 -6.98 16.12 -3.80
N ILE A 2 -6.77 14.91 -4.34
CA ILE A 2 -6.81 13.68 -3.55
C ILE A 2 -5.49 13.59 -2.77
N ASN A 3 -5.56 13.62 -1.44
CA ASN A 3 -4.36 13.55 -0.60
C ASN A 3 -4.03 12.08 -0.35
N ILE A 4 -3.03 11.54 -1.06
CA ILE A 4 -2.65 10.11 -1.03
C ILE A 4 -2.27 9.68 0.39
N ASP A 5 -1.59 10.55 1.15
CA ASP A 5 -1.19 10.30 2.53
C ASP A 5 -2.37 10.06 3.49
N ASN A 6 -3.56 10.57 3.18
CA ASN A 6 -4.78 10.27 3.96
C ASN A 6 -5.51 9.00 3.50
N LEU A 7 -5.12 8.45 2.35
CA LEU A 7 -5.72 7.24 1.78
C LEU A 7 -4.94 5.98 2.15
N LEU A 8 -3.70 6.11 2.59
CA LEU A 8 -2.86 5.00 2.96
C LEU A 8 -2.63 4.99 4.47
N GLU A 9 -2.90 3.86 5.11
CA GLU A 9 -2.50 3.61 6.49
C GLU A 9 -1.30 2.67 6.50
N LYS A 10 -0.23 3.08 7.19
CA LYS A 10 0.89 2.19 7.46
C LYS A 10 0.41 1.05 8.37
N VAL A 11 0.51 -0.19 7.88
CA VAL A 11 0.12 -1.38 8.64
C VAL A 11 1.31 -2.21 9.09
N GLY A 12 2.49 -2.03 8.49
CA GLY A 12 3.70 -2.72 8.88
C GLY A 12 4.79 -2.66 7.83
N GLU A 13 5.71 -3.61 7.90
CA GLU A 13 6.83 -3.75 6.97
C GLU A 13 6.79 -5.14 6.34
N VAL A 14 7.12 -5.18 5.05
CA VAL A 14 7.24 -6.44 4.31
C VAL A 14 8.50 -7.16 4.77
N GLN A 15 8.35 -8.42 5.17
CA GLN A 15 9.44 -9.23 5.70
C GLN A 15 10.61 -9.40 4.71
N VAL A 16 10.30 -9.59 3.42
CA VAL A 16 11.30 -9.90 2.39
C VAL A 16 12.10 -8.66 1.95
N THR A 17 11.45 -7.51 1.85
CA THR A 17 12.04 -6.31 1.24
C THR A 17 12.29 -5.19 2.25
N CYS A 18 11.88 -5.37 3.51
CA CYS A 18 11.87 -4.34 4.55
C CYS A 18 11.16 -3.04 4.13
N LYS A 19 10.31 -3.10 3.10
CA LYS A 19 9.55 -1.94 2.62
C LYS A 19 8.35 -1.71 3.52
N THR A 20 7.98 -0.44 3.71
CA THR A 20 6.74 -0.11 4.42
C THR A 20 5.55 -0.54 3.59
N ALA A 21 4.67 -1.33 4.20
CA ALA A 21 3.43 -1.79 3.62
C ALA A 21 2.25 -0.94 4.12
N TYR A 22 1.40 -0.55 3.18
CA TYR A 22 0.28 0.34 3.41
C TYR A 22 -1.03 -0.35 3.05
N GLN A 23 -2.08 -0.06 3.81
CA GLN A 23 -3.44 -0.48 3.50
C GLN A 23 -4.26 0.73 3.06
N LEU A 24 -5.16 0.54 2.10
CA LEU A 24 -6.05 1.60 1.68
C LEU A 24 -7.12 1.87 2.74
N LYS A 25 -7.15 3.10 3.27
CA LYS A 25 -8.22 3.65 4.08
C LYS A 25 -9.37 4.11 3.19
N GLY A 26 -10.41 3.28 3.11
CA GLY A 26 -11.67 3.60 2.44
C GLY A 26 -11.88 2.88 1.11
N SER A 27 -12.80 3.41 0.30
CA SER A 27 -13.23 2.78 -0.93
C SER A 27 -12.12 2.76 -1.99
N LYS A 28 -11.96 1.61 -2.66
CA LYS A 28 -11.09 1.42 -3.83
C LYS A 28 -11.65 2.13 -5.06
N SER A 29 -11.85 3.44 -4.98
CA SER A 29 -12.31 4.24 -6.11
C SER A 29 -11.26 4.21 -7.21
N PRO A 30 -11.65 4.08 -8.49
CA PRO A 30 -10.70 4.00 -9.60
C PRO A 30 -9.76 5.21 -9.68
N GLN A 31 -10.22 6.40 -9.29
CA GLN A 31 -9.38 7.61 -9.20
C GLN A 31 -8.26 7.47 -8.15
N VAL A 32 -8.55 6.84 -7.01
CA VAL A 32 -7.58 6.59 -5.93
C VAL A 32 -6.54 5.57 -6.37
N LEU A 33 -6.99 4.46 -6.98
CA LEU A 33 -6.11 3.45 -7.53
C LEU A 33 -5.18 4.02 -8.61
N HIS A 34 -5.71 4.88 -9.47
CA HIS A 34 -4.94 5.56 -10.50
C HIS A 34 -3.89 6.51 -9.89
N ALA A 35 -4.27 7.28 -8.88
CA ALA A 35 -3.38 8.20 -8.20
C ALA A 35 -2.24 7.45 -7.46
N LEU A 36 -2.55 6.32 -6.83
CA LEU A 36 -1.55 5.44 -6.19
C LEU A 36 -0.53 4.89 -7.17
N LYS A 37 -1.01 4.34 -8.30
CA LYS A 37 -0.14 3.86 -9.38
C LYS A 37 0.71 4.98 -9.94
N ALA A 38 0.15 6.18 -10.14
CA ALA A 38 0.90 7.35 -10.61
C ALA A 38 1.99 7.82 -9.63
N ARG A 39 1.85 7.50 -8.34
CA ARG A 39 2.87 7.74 -7.29
C ARG A 39 3.84 6.57 -7.11
N GLY A 40 3.73 5.51 -7.91
CA GLY A 40 4.60 4.34 -7.83
C GLY A 40 4.18 3.30 -6.80
N TYR A 41 2.97 3.38 -6.23
CA TYR A 41 2.47 2.31 -5.37
C TYR A 41 1.88 1.17 -6.18
N VAL A 42 2.18 -0.06 -5.77
CA VAL A 42 1.69 -1.29 -6.38
C VAL A 42 1.00 -2.13 -5.32
N GLU A 43 -0.20 -2.64 -5.64
CA GLU A 43 -0.92 -3.59 -4.80
C GLU A 43 -0.37 -4.99 -5.06
N GLN A 44 0.20 -5.62 -4.04
CA GLN A 44 0.67 -7.00 -4.13
C GLN A 44 0.46 -7.74 -2.81
N ILE A 45 0.44 -9.07 -2.88
CA ILE A 45 0.40 -9.91 -1.69
C ILE A 45 1.79 -9.87 -1.07
N VAL A 46 1.86 -9.41 0.18
CA VAL A 46 3.11 -9.33 0.94
C VAL A 46 2.96 -10.04 2.28
N VAL A 47 4.05 -10.65 2.73
CA VAL A 47 4.16 -11.19 4.07
C VAL A 47 4.74 -10.10 4.97
N LEU A 48 3.98 -9.70 5.99
CA LEU A 48 4.44 -8.77 7.00
C LEU A 48 5.45 -9.46 7.93
N THR A 49 6.28 -8.67 8.62
CA THR A 49 7.19 -9.16 9.67
C THR A 49 6.49 -9.93 10.80
N THR A 50 5.18 -9.72 10.97
CA THR A 50 4.33 -10.49 11.91
C THR A 50 4.00 -11.90 11.43
N GLY A 51 4.42 -12.29 10.23
CA GLY A 51 4.07 -13.56 9.60
C GLY A 51 2.70 -13.58 8.93
N LYS A 52 1.98 -12.45 8.91
CA LYS A 52 0.69 -12.32 8.23
C LYS A 52 0.87 -12.01 6.75
N GLU A 53 0.23 -12.81 5.89
CA GLU A 53 0.13 -12.53 4.46
C GLU A 53 -1.11 -11.70 4.16
N LEU A 54 -0.92 -10.50 3.61
CA LEU A 54 -2.01 -9.57 3.30
C LEU A 54 -1.75 -8.89 1.95
N ARG A 55 -2.83 -8.53 1.25
CA ARG A 55 -2.75 -7.74 0.03
C ARG A 55 -2.63 -6.26 0.40
N LEU A 56 -1.45 -5.71 0.22
CA LEU A 56 -1.10 -4.36 0.65
C LEU A 56 -0.45 -3.57 -0.49
N TRP A 57 -0.48 -2.25 -0.34
CA TRP A 57 0.16 -1.30 -1.22
C TRP A 57 1.59 -1.05 -0.74
N VAL A 58 2.53 -1.15 -1.67
CA VAL A 58 3.95 -0.93 -1.41
C VAL A 58 4.51 -0.06 -2.52
N GLN A 59 5.43 0.83 -2.17
CA GLN A 59 6.08 1.69 -3.15
C GLN A 59 7.06 0.85 -3.98
N ALA A 60 6.78 0.71 -5.27
CA ALA A 60 7.77 0.31 -6.26
C ALA A 60 8.80 1.44 -6.31
N ASN A 61 10.08 1.10 -6.13
CA ASN A 61 11.16 2.09 -6.13
C ASN A 61 11.20 2.85 -7.45
#